data_AF-A8M948-F1
#
_entry.id   AF-A8M948-F1
#
_cell.length_a   1.000
_cell.length_b   1.000
_cell.length_c   1.000
_cell.angle_alpha   90.00
_cell.angle_beta   90.00
_cell.angle_gamma   90.00
#
_symmetry.space_group_name_H-M   'P 1'
#
loop_
_entity.id
_entity.type
_entity.pdbx_description
1 polymer ?
#
loop_
_entity_poly.entity_id
_entity_poly.type
_entity_poly.pdbx_seq_one_letter_code
_entity_poly.pdbx_strand_id
1 'polypeptide(L)'
;MTLHVILDHSALIPCGDKPKEEKEAIREIMNRIMDIDVTWHVTGYYLKVLNTVLNKNLKNHHPLPRLLASLERTKRYLLELSRSKQIICKPRRLKSLKIHVIARKASERVEIPHSERLNEINNEDVEIIAIGLTIAERIKGEKPVYIVTTDTKLEEAIDELEKLGIKELKAITPSKLLEELPKQ
;
A
#
# COMPACT_ATOMS: atom_id res chain seq x y z
N MET A 1 -6.32 -10.80 14.42
CA MET A 1 -6.91 -9.47 14.19
C MET A 1 -6.30 -8.95 12.90
N THR A 2 -7.09 -8.74 11.84
CA THR A 2 -6.51 -8.36 10.53
C THR A 2 -6.21 -6.87 10.46
N LEU A 3 -5.00 -6.50 10.05
CA LEU A 3 -4.62 -5.12 9.70
C LEU A 3 -4.87 -4.87 8.21
N HIS A 4 -5.41 -3.72 7.83
CA HIS A 4 -5.59 -3.33 6.43
C HIS A 4 -4.55 -2.29 6.04
N VAL A 5 -3.73 -2.59 5.03
CA VAL A 5 -2.62 -1.73 4.62
C VAL A 5 -2.64 -1.48 3.12
N ILE A 6 -2.12 -0.32 2.74
CA ILE A 6 -1.73 0.03 1.38
C ILE A 6 -0.27 0.46 1.49
N LEU A 7 0.63 -0.29 0.87
CA LEU A 7 2.05 0.04 0.87
C LEU A 7 2.28 1.01 -0.28
N ASP A 8 2.72 2.24 -0.05
CA ASP A 8 3.20 3.10 -1.13
C ASP A 8 4.53 2.55 -1.70
N HIS A 9 4.88 2.92 -2.93
CA HIS A 9 6.16 2.52 -3.53
C HIS A 9 7.36 3.00 -2.67
N SER A 10 7.27 4.17 -2.03
CA SER A 10 8.33 4.68 -1.16
C SER A 10 8.55 3.78 0.06
N ALA A 11 7.48 3.18 0.60
CA ALA A 11 7.50 2.21 1.69
C ALA A 11 7.91 0.78 1.27
N LEU A 12 8.14 0.56 -0.03
CA LEU A 12 8.62 -0.72 -0.56
C LEU A 12 10.08 -0.68 -1.02
N ILE A 13 10.70 0.50 -1.06
CA ILE A 13 12.04 0.68 -1.63
C ILE A 13 13.00 1.20 -0.54
N PRO A 14 13.87 0.32 0.00
CA PRO A 14 14.81 0.67 1.08
C PRO A 14 16.07 1.38 0.54
N CYS A 15 15.90 2.41 -0.30
CA CYS A 15 16.99 3.20 -0.88
C CYS A 15 16.61 4.69 -1.03
N GLY A 16 17.54 5.47 -1.61
CA GLY A 16 17.43 6.93 -1.76
C GLY A 16 17.86 7.68 -0.50
N ASP A 17 17.33 8.89 -0.33
CA ASP A 17 17.72 9.81 0.76
C ASP A 17 17.04 9.51 2.11
N LYS A 18 16.38 8.36 2.23
CA LYS A 18 15.73 7.93 3.48
C LYS A 18 16.75 7.71 4.61
N PRO A 19 16.39 8.00 5.87
CA PRO A 19 17.18 7.62 7.05
C PRO A 19 17.51 6.12 7.08
N LYS A 20 18.60 5.76 7.75
CA LYS A 20 19.04 4.36 7.83
C LYS A 20 18.00 3.49 8.53
N GLU A 21 17.41 4.03 9.58
CA GLU A 21 16.36 3.43 10.40
C GLU A 21 15.14 3.07 9.53
N GLU A 22 14.68 4.00 8.68
CA GLU A 22 13.57 3.77 7.76
C GLU A 22 13.91 2.70 6.71
N LYS A 23 15.13 2.70 6.16
CA LYS A 23 15.56 1.67 5.22
C LYS A 23 15.58 0.28 5.88
N GLU A 24 15.96 0.19 7.15
CA GLU A 24 15.94 -1.06 7.92
C GLU A 24 14.50 -1.49 8.25
N ALA A 25 13.63 -0.56 8.65
CA ALA A 25 12.22 -0.82 8.90
C ALA A 25 11.50 -1.35 7.65
N ILE A 26 11.72 -0.75 6.48
CA ILE A 26 11.18 -1.23 5.20
C ILE A 26 11.62 -2.68 4.95
N ARG A 27 12.91 -2.99 5.08
CA ARG A 27 13.41 -4.36 4.88
C ARG A 27 12.76 -5.34 5.83
N GLU A 28 12.62 -4.96 7.10
CA GLU A 28 12.06 -5.82 8.13
C GLU A 28 10.56 -6.08 7.91
N ILE A 29 9.78 -5.04 7.61
CA ILE A 29 8.36 -5.19 7.22
C ILE A 29 8.24 -6.15 6.05
N MET A 30 9.04 -5.97 5.00
CA MET A 30 8.97 -6.84 3.82
C MET A 30 9.32 -8.30 4.09
N ASN A 31 10.07 -8.58 5.15
CA ASN A 31 10.38 -9.94 5.58
C ASN A 31 9.30 -10.52 6.51
N ARG A 32 8.73 -9.71 7.41
CA ARG A 32 7.75 -10.12 8.42
C ARG A 32 6.30 -10.16 7.94
N ILE A 33 5.90 -9.22 7.08
CA ILE A 33 4.49 -8.99 6.73
C ILE A 33 3.81 -10.22 6.11
N MET A 34 4.59 -11.11 5.47
CA MET A 34 4.10 -12.37 4.93
C MET A 34 3.62 -13.36 6.01
N ASP A 35 4.15 -13.28 7.22
CA ASP A 35 3.86 -14.21 8.31
C ASP A 35 2.80 -13.67 9.29
N ILE A 36 2.30 -12.45 9.07
CA ILE A 36 1.32 -11.77 9.93
C ILE A 36 -0.04 -11.69 9.20
N ASP A 37 -1.15 -11.69 9.96
CA ASP A 37 -2.51 -11.52 9.43
C ASP A 37 -2.77 -10.07 8.98
N VAL A 38 -2.19 -9.72 7.83
CA VAL A 38 -2.33 -8.42 7.18
C VAL A 38 -3.06 -8.61 5.86
N THR A 39 -3.92 -7.65 5.50
CA THR A 39 -4.49 -7.53 4.15
C THR A 39 -3.89 -6.33 3.47
N TRP A 40 -3.06 -6.58 2.45
CA TRP A 40 -2.53 -5.56 1.57
C TRP A 40 -3.46 -5.35 0.37
N HIS A 41 -3.95 -4.13 0.21
CA HIS A 41 -4.85 -3.75 -0.88
C HIS A 41 -4.06 -3.07 -2.00
N VAL A 42 -4.35 -3.48 -3.23
CA VAL A 42 -3.66 -3.01 -4.44
C VAL A 42 -4.64 -2.89 -5.59
N THR A 43 -4.34 -2.05 -6.57
CA THR A 43 -5.07 -2.03 -7.84
C THR A 43 -4.23 -2.55 -9.01
N GLY A 44 -4.88 -2.82 -10.14
CA GLY A 44 -4.19 -3.16 -11.37
C GLY A 44 -3.27 -2.04 -11.87
N TYR A 45 -3.67 -0.78 -11.71
CA TYR A 45 -2.82 0.37 -12.03
C TYR A 45 -1.63 0.44 -11.07
N TYR A 46 -1.89 0.40 -9.76
CA TYR A 46 -0.84 0.38 -8.75
C TYR A 46 0.18 -0.74 -8.99
N LEU A 47 -0.26 -1.97 -9.28
CA LEU A 47 0.65 -3.09 -9.59
C LEU A 47 1.52 -2.85 -10.83
N LYS A 48 1.03 -2.14 -11.85
CA LYS A 48 1.80 -1.78 -13.04
C LYS A 48 2.84 -0.70 -12.75
N VAL A 49 2.44 0.33 -12.00
CA VAL A 49 3.33 1.40 -11.54
C VAL A 49 4.42 0.82 -10.67
N LEU A 50 4.03 0.05 -9.66
CA LEU A 50 4.91 -0.71 -8.79
C LEU A 50 5.91 -1.55 -9.59
N ASN A 51 5.46 -2.34 -10.56
CA ASN A 51 6.37 -3.16 -11.36
C ASN A 51 7.38 -2.30 -12.15
N THR A 52 6.97 -1.14 -12.66
CA THR A 52 7.88 -0.24 -13.40
C THR A 52 8.92 0.38 -12.47
N VAL A 53 8.48 0.91 -11.33
CA VAL A 53 9.33 1.60 -10.35
C VAL A 53 10.24 0.60 -9.62
N LEU A 54 9.70 -0.53 -9.14
CA LEU A 54 10.47 -1.56 -8.46
C LEU A 54 11.51 -2.19 -9.39
N ASN A 55 11.18 -2.55 -10.64
CA ASN A 55 12.17 -3.15 -11.54
C ASN A 55 13.37 -2.22 -11.81
N LYS A 56 13.14 -0.90 -11.80
CA LYS A 56 14.23 0.08 -11.96
C LYS A 56 15.12 0.13 -10.72
N ASN A 57 14.52 0.15 -9.53
CA ASN A 57 15.25 0.33 -8.28
C ASN A 57 15.85 -0.98 -7.73
N LEU A 58 15.16 -2.11 -7.86
CA LEU A 58 15.53 -3.38 -7.24
C LEU A 58 16.71 -4.12 -7.89
N LYS A 59 17.11 -3.76 -9.12
CA LYS A 59 18.26 -4.37 -9.81
C LYS A 59 19.55 -4.35 -8.98
N ASN A 60 19.68 -3.38 -8.08
CA ASN A 60 20.86 -3.20 -7.25
C ASN A 60 20.67 -3.63 -5.78
N HIS A 61 19.53 -4.24 -5.44
CA HIS A 61 19.14 -4.53 -4.05
C HIS A 61 19.01 -6.03 -3.75
N HIS A 62 19.89 -6.84 -4.32
CA HIS A 62 19.94 -8.27 -4.03
C HIS A 62 20.76 -8.57 -2.75
N PRO A 63 20.35 -9.53 -1.91
CA PRO A 63 19.13 -10.34 -2.03
C PRO A 63 17.84 -9.55 -1.72
N LEU A 64 16.77 -9.84 -2.47
CA LEU A 64 15.48 -9.18 -2.28
C LEU A 64 14.80 -9.66 -0.98
N PRO A 65 14.16 -8.76 -0.22
CA PRO A 65 13.24 -9.11 0.85
C PRO A 65 12.15 -10.10 0.41
N ARG A 66 11.64 -10.90 1.34
CA ARG A 66 10.73 -12.03 1.05
C ARG A 66 9.45 -11.61 0.30
N LEU A 67 8.84 -10.49 0.68
CA LEU A 67 7.65 -9.97 0.00
C LEU A 67 7.97 -9.63 -1.46
N LEU A 68 9.06 -8.92 -1.73
CA LEU A 68 9.47 -8.52 -3.08
C LEU A 68 9.79 -9.73 -3.96
N ALA A 69 10.56 -10.68 -3.43
CA ALA A 69 10.84 -11.93 -4.14
C ALA A 69 9.56 -12.73 -4.46
N SER A 70 8.56 -12.67 -3.57
CA SER A 70 7.27 -13.31 -3.80
C SER A 70 6.42 -12.57 -4.83
N LEU A 71 6.38 -11.24 -4.76
CA LEU A 71 5.72 -10.39 -5.75
C LEU A 71 6.28 -10.60 -7.15
N GLU A 72 7.60 -10.66 -7.30
CA GLU A 72 8.26 -10.94 -8.57
C GLU A 72 7.77 -12.25 -9.20
N ARG A 73 7.54 -13.28 -8.39
CA ARG A 73 6.99 -14.57 -8.86
C ARG A 73 5.49 -14.52 -9.15
N THR A 74 4.72 -13.72 -8.42
CA THR A 74 3.25 -13.70 -8.52
C THR A 74 2.67 -12.54 -9.33
N LYS A 75 3.51 -11.60 -9.79
CA LYS A 75 3.04 -10.35 -10.43
C LYS A 75 2.17 -10.55 -11.65
N ARG A 76 2.53 -11.48 -12.54
CA ARG A 76 1.74 -11.76 -13.76
C ARG A 76 0.33 -12.21 -13.40
N TYR A 77 0.22 -13.09 -12.42
CA TYR A 77 -1.06 -13.57 -11.92
C TYR A 77 -1.88 -12.45 -11.25
N LEU A 78 -1.26 -11.59 -10.43
CA LEU A 78 -1.95 -10.44 -9.81
C LEU A 78 -2.46 -9.44 -10.87
N LEU A 79 -1.69 -9.21 -11.93
CA LEU A 79 -2.12 -8.38 -13.06
C LEU A 79 -3.24 -9.03 -13.88
N GLU A 80 -3.24 -10.36 -14.02
CA GLU A 80 -4.34 -11.09 -14.67
C GLU A 80 -5.62 -11.04 -13.82
N LEU A 81 -5.52 -11.18 -12.49
CA LEU A 81 -6.65 -10.98 -11.58
C LEU A 81 -7.24 -9.58 -11.71
N SER A 82 -6.39 -8.57 -11.86
CA SER A 82 -6.80 -7.18 -12.09
C SER A 82 -7.66 -7.00 -13.36
N ARG A 83 -7.58 -7.91 -14.35
CA ARG A 83 -8.42 -7.82 -15.55
C ARG A 83 -9.85 -8.30 -15.32
N SER A 84 -10.16 -8.82 -14.14
CA SER A 84 -11.51 -9.24 -13.76
C SER A 84 -12.52 -8.10 -13.94
N LYS A 85 -13.76 -8.47 -14.30
CA LYS A 85 -14.91 -7.54 -14.29
C LYS A 85 -15.39 -7.25 -12.87
N GLN A 86 -15.00 -8.07 -11.89
CA GLN A 86 -15.34 -7.84 -10.49
C GLN A 86 -14.61 -6.60 -9.98
N ILE A 87 -15.30 -5.77 -9.19
CA ILE A 87 -14.72 -4.56 -8.61
C ILE A 87 -13.56 -4.92 -7.68
N ILE A 88 -13.78 -5.97 -6.89
CA ILE A 88 -12.85 -6.48 -5.89
C ILE A 88 -12.67 -7.97 -6.15
N CYS A 89 -11.43 -8.37 -6.40
CA CYS A 89 -11.09 -9.77 -6.61
C CYS A 89 -10.99 -10.50 -5.28
N LYS A 90 -11.25 -11.81 -5.28
CA LYS A 90 -11.04 -12.63 -4.07
C LYS A 90 -9.59 -12.45 -3.57
N PRO A 91 -9.39 -12.23 -2.25
CA PRO A 91 -8.06 -12.05 -1.70
C PRO A 91 -7.22 -13.32 -1.92
N ARG A 92 -5.97 -13.13 -2.34
CA ARG A 92 -5.01 -14.22 -2.51
C ARG A 92 -4.09 -14.27 -1.29
N ARG A 93 -3.87 -15.46 -0.74
CA ARG A 93 -2.95 -15.63 0.38
C ARG A 93 -1.53 -15.91 -0.11
N LEU A 94 -0.58 -15.14 0.41
CA LEU A 94 0.86 -15.42 0.40
C LEU A 94 1.27 -15.71 1.84
N LYS A 95 1.24 -16.99 2.24
CA LYS A 95 1.27 -17.40 3.65
C LYS A 95 0.14 -16.73 4.45
N SER A 96 0.44 -15.95 5.49
CA SER A 96 -0.53 -15.24 6.33
C SER A 96 -1.01 -13.94 5.69
N LEU A 97 -0.18 -13.31 4.84
CA LEU A 97 -0.53 -12.10 4.10
C LEU A 97 -1.64 -12.38 3.08
N LYS A 98 -2.70 -11.58 3.12
CA LYS A 98 -3.76 -11.54 2.10
C LYS A 98 -3.47 -10.36 1.16
N ILE A 99 -3.33 -10.62 -0.13
CA ILE A 99 -3.28 -9.59 -1.16
C ILE A 99 -4.67 -9.46 -1.77
N HIS A 100 -5.22 -8.27 -1.69
CA HIS A 100 -6.55 -7.95 -2.17
C HIS A 100 -6.46 -7.02 -3.38
N VAL A 101 -6.80 -7.56 -4.55
CA VAL A 101 -6.69 -6.82 -5.82
C VAL A 101 -8.02 -6.16 -6.15
N ILE A 102 -8.06 -4.84 -6.13
CA ILE A 102 -9.11 -4.02 -6.72
C ILE A 102 -8.84 -3.98 -8.23
N ALA A 103 -9.78 -4.45 -9.05
CA ALA A 103 -9.44 -4.91 -10.40
C ALA A 103 -8.73 -3.86 -11.27
N ARG A 104 -9.25 -2.63 -11.31
CA ARG A 104 -8.79 -1.61 -12.28
C ARG A 104 -8.05 -0.46 -11.63
N LYS A 105 -8.71 0.68 -11.57
CA LYS A 105 -8.32 1.88 -10.85
C LYS A 105 -9.39 2.19 -9.82
N ALA A 106 -8.96 2.52 -8.62
CA ALA A 106 -9.88 2.97 -7.58
C ALA A 106 -10.31 4.42 -7.84
N SER A 107 -9.37 5.26 -8.32
CA SER A 107 -9.59 6.68 -8.65
C SER A 107 -10.67 6.94 -9.70
N GLU A 108 -10.97 5.98 -10.58
CA GLU A 108 -12.04 6.10 -11.57
C GLU A 108 -13.45 5.92 -10.98
N ARG A 109 -13.55 5.59 -9.69
CA ARG A 109 -14.78 5.08 -9.06
C ARG A 109 -15.10 5.71 -7.72
N VAL A 110 -14.11 6.35 -7.10
CA VAL A 110 -14.26 7.02 -5.83
C VAL A 110 -13.84 8.46 -6.02
N GLU A 111 -14.75 9.36 -5.69
CA GLU A 111 -14.43 10.77 -5.55
C GLU A 111 -13.64 10.95 -4.25
N ILE A 112 -12.49 11.62 -4.35
CA ILE A 112 -11.70 11.97 -3.17
C ILE A 112 -12.29 13.25 -2.58
N PRO A 113 -12.88 13.20 -1.37
CA PRO A 113 -13.41 14.39 -0.73
C PRO A 113 -12.32 15.44 -0.57
N HIS A 114 -12.66 16.70 -0.81
CA HIS A 114 -11.73 17.82 -0.66
C HIS A 114 -10.44 17.71 -1.48
N SER A 115 -10.48 17.02 -2.63
CA SER A 115 -9.34 16.88 -3.54
C SER A 115 -8.69 18.22 -3.92
N GLU A 116 -9.46 19.31 -3.96
CA GLU A 116 -9.00 20.67 -4.20
C GLU A 116 -8.07 21.23 -3.11
N ARG A 117 -8.08 20.62 -1.92
CA ARG A 117 -7.21 20.97 -0.78
C ARG A 117 -5.97 20.10 -0.70
N LEU A 118 -5.92 19.01 -1.46
CA LEU A 118 -4.78 18.11 -1.55
C LEU A 118 -3.81 18.67 -2.59
N ASN A 119 -3.12 19.76 -2.23
CA ASN A 119 -2.14 20.38 -3.12
C ASN A 119 -1.00 19.40 -3.43
N GLU A 120 -0.58 19.36 -4.69
CA GLU A 120 0.64 18.68 -5.16
C GLU A 120 0.71 17.15 -5.00
N ILE A 121 -0.42 16.45 -4.81
CA ILE A 121 -0.43 14.98 -4.90
C ILE A 121 -0.43 14.52 -6.36
N ASN A 122 0.34 13.48 -6.65
CA ASN A 122 0.46 12.94 -8.00
C ASN A 122 -0.64 11.89 -8.29
N ASN A 123 -0.72 11.40 -9.54
CA ASN A 123 -1.72 10.41 -9.94
C ASN A 123 -1.61 9.06 -9.20
N GLU A 124 -0.43 8.70 -8.71
CA GLU A 124 -0.21 7.51 -7.89
C GLU A 124 -0.76 7.71 -6.47
N ASP A 125 -0.51 8.87 -5.87
CA ASP A 125 -1.05 9.24 -4.55
C ASP A 125 -2.59 9.26 -4.57
N VAL A 126 -3.18 9.85 -5.62
CA VAL A 126 -4.64 9.84 -5.87
C VAL A 126 -5.17 8.40 -5.92
N GLU A 127 -4.46 7.50 -6.58
CA GLU A 127 -4.85 6.09 -6.62
C GLU A 127 -4.75 5.45 -5.23
N ILE A 128 -3.69 5.71 -4.47
CA ILE A 128 -3.49 5.16 -3.12
C ILE A 128 -4.61 5.61 -2.18
N ILE A 129 -4.96 6.89 -2.19
CA ILE A 129 -6.07 7.45 -1.42
C ILE A 129 -7.38 6.79 -1.83
N ALA A 130 -7.65 6.67 -3.14
CA ALA A 130 -8.87 6.07 -3.64
C ALA A 130 -8.99 4.57 -3.27
N ILE A 131 -7.88 3.82 -3.25
CA ILE A 131 -7.84 2.44 -2.71
C ILE A 131 -8.29 2.46 -1.25
N GLY A 132 -7.72 3.36 -0.45
CA GLY A 132 -8.04 3.54 0.96
C GLY A 132 -9.54 3.72 1.18
N LEU A 133 -10.12 4.72 0.51
CA LEU A 133 -11.53 5.07 0.63
C LEU A 133 -12.44 3.91 0.18
N THR A 134 -12.11 3.25 -0.94
CA THR A 134 -12.85 2.07 -1.43
C THR A 134 -12.91 0.96 -0.39
N ILE A 135 -11.81 0.73 0.33
CA ILE A 135 -11.73 -0.30 1.35
C ILE A 135 -12.42 0.14 2.63
N ALA A 136 -12.20 1.38 3.07
CA ALA A 136 -12.82 1.97 4.25
C ALA A 136 -14.34 1.86 4.23
N GLU A 137 -14.98 2.23 3.10
CA GLU A 137 -16.42 2.12 2.90
C GLU A 137 -16.90 0.67 3.08
N ARG A 138 -16.12 -0.29 2.57
CA ARG A 138 -16.48 -1.71 2.59
C ARG A 138 -16.32 -2.37 3.95
N ILE A 139 -15.33 -1.96 4.72
CA ILE A 139 -15.12 -2.44 6.10
C ILE A 139 -15.91 -1.62 7.12
N LYS A 140 -16.77 -0.70 6.66
CA LYS A 140 -17.69 0.13 7.47
C LYS A 140 -17.02 0.83 8.65
N GLY A 141 -15.77 1.26 8.45
CA GLY A 141 -15.02 1.97 9.49
C GLY A 141 -14.77 1.16 10.77
N GLU A 142 -14.90 -0.19 10.74
CA GLU A 142 -14.54 -1.02 11.90
C GLU A 142 -13.08 -0.77 12.33
N LYS A 143 -12.23 -0.43 11.35
CA LYS A 143 -10.83 -0.06 11.53
C LYS A 143 -10.37 0.94 10.47
N PRO A 144 -9.35 1.75 10.79
CA PRO A 144 -8.68 2.54 9.77
C PRO A 144 -7.92 1.65 8.77
N VAL A 145 -7.84 2.13 7.54
CA VAL A 145 -6.94 1.63 6.51
C VAL A 145 -5.64 2.41 6.62
N TYR A 146 -4.54 1.70 6.83
CA TYR A 146 -3.22 2.31 6.98
C TYR A 146 -2.55 2.48 5.62
N ILE A 147 -2.24 3.72 5.25
CA ILE A 147 -1.40 4.05 4.10
C ILE A 147 0.04 4.14 4.61
N VAL A 148 0.83 3.15 4.24
CA VAL A 148 2.22 3.02 4.68
C VAL A 148 3.08 3.77 3.69
N THR A 149 3.68 4.88 4.10
CA THR A 149 4.44 5.77 3.21
C THR A 149 5.65 6.39 3.90
N THR A 150 6.62 6.78 3.10
CA THR A 150 7.73 7.68 3.49
C THR A 150 7.71 8.98 2.68
N ASP A 151 6.72 9.15 1.79
CA ASP A 151 6.48 10.37 1.05
C ASP A 151 5.72 11.35 1.95
N THR A 152 6.38 12.46 2.28
CA THR A 152 5.84 13.49 3.16
C THR A 152 4.62 14.19 2.56
N LYS A 153 4.55 14.34 1.23
CA LYS A 153 3.39 14.97 0.59
C LYS A 153 2.16 14.09 0.70
N LEU A 154 2.33 12.77 0.53
CA LEU A 154 1.24 11.83 0.74
C LEU A 154 0.83 11.76 2.21
N GLU A 155 1.78 11.80 3.15
CA GLU A 155 1.47 11.88 4.59
C GLU A 155 0.67 13.15 4.93
N GLU A 156 1.12 14.32 4.48
CA GLU A 156 0.43 15.60 4.66
C GLU A 156 -0.98 15.59 4.05
N ALA A 157 -1.16 14.97 2.89
CA ALA A 157 -2.47 14.84 2.25
C ALA A 157 -3.44 13.98 3.07
N ILE A 158 -2.98 12.88 3.66
CA ILE A 158 -3.82 12.06 4.55
C ILE A 158 -4.14 12.79 5.85
N ASP A 159 -3.18 13.51 6.43
CA ASP A 159 -3.41 14.31 7.63
C ASP A 159 -4.42 15.44 7.40
N GLU A 160 -4.39 16.07 6.22
CA GLU A 160 -5.38 17.07 5.83
C GLU A 160 -6.78 16.45 5.67
N LEU A 161 -6.88 15.27 5.05
CA LEU A 161 -8.13 14.52 4.98
C LEU A 161 -8.67 14.18 6.38
N GLU A 162 -7.80 13.80 7.32
CA GLU A 162 -8.20 13.53 8.71
C GLU A 162 -8.76 14.78 9.40
N LYS A 163 -8.11 15.94 9.23
CA LYS A 163 -8.60 17.24 9.74
C LYS A 163 -9.96 17.63 9.14
N LEU A 164 -10.23 17.19 7.92
CA LEU A 164 -11.51 17.41 7.22
C LEU A 164 -12.58 16.37 7.56
N GLY A 165 -12.27 15.42 8.45
CA GLY A 165 -13.23 14.46 9.00
C GLY A 165 -13.15 13.06 8.42
N ILE A 166 -12.26 12.79 7.48
CA ILE A 166 -12.02 11.46 6.90
C ILE A 166 -11.06 10.69 7.81
N LYS A 167 -11.60 9.99 8.81
CA LYS A 167 -10.83 9.29 9.86
C LYS A 167 -10.53 7.82 9.53
N GLU A 168 -11.08 7.33 8.44
CA GLU A 168 -10.95 5.95 8.00
C GLU A 168 -9.59 5.69 7.36
N LEU A 169 -8.85 6.73 6.99
CA LEU A 169 -7.49 6.64 6.46
C LEU A 169 -6.50 7.15 7.50
N LYS A 170 -5.37 6.45 7.63
CA LYS A 170 -4.25 6.91 8.47
C LYS A 170 -2.94 6.70 7.74
N ALA A 171 -2.13 7.75 7.65
CA ALA A 171 -0.75 7.60 7.23
C ALA A 171 0.09 6.99 8.35
N ILE A 172 1.02 6.11 8.00
CA ILE A 172 1.97 5.53 8.94
C ILE A 172 3.31 5.30 8.26
N THR A 173 4.40 5.60 8.95
CA THR A 173 5.74 5.29 8.43
C THR A 173 6.04 3.79 8.59
N PRO A 174 6.93 3.22 7.77
CA PRO A 174 7.44 1.87 7.97
C PRO A 174 7.92 1.61 9.41
N SER A 175 8.68 2.52 10.03
CA SER A 175 9.15 2.32 11.40
C SER A 175 8.00 2.22 12.40
N LYS A 176 7.00 3.12 12.32
CA LYS A 176 5.82 3.08 13.19
C LYS A 176 4.98 1.83 12.95
N LEU A 177 4.80 1.42 11.70
CA LEU A 177 4.08 0.18 11.39
C LEU A 177 4.77 -1.04 12.02
N LEU A 178 6.10 -1.07 12.04
CA LEU A 178 6.85 -2.17 12.63
C LEU A 178 6.57 -2.33 14.14
N GLU A 179 6.30 -1.24 14.84
CA GLU A 179 5.92 -1.22 16.26
C GLU A 179 4.50 -1.76 16.48
N GLU A 180 3.58 -1.51 15.54
CA GLU A 180 2.20 -2.02 15.55
C GLU A 180 2.10 -3.51 15.18
N LEU A 181 3.10 -4.05 14.48
CA LEU A 181 3.13 -5.45 14.08
C LEU A 181 3.50 -6.36 15.27
N PRO A 182 2.74 -7.43 15.55
CA PRO A 182 3.00 -8.32 16.67
C PRO A 182 4.43 -8.85 16.64
N LYS A 183 5.14 -8.72 17.77
CA LYS A 183 6.49 -9.28 17.96
C LYS A 183 6.38 -10.81 17.87
N GLN A 184 7.29 -11.42 17.10
CA GLN A 184 7.39 -12.88 16.98
C GLN A 184 7.99 -13.48 18.25
#